data_AF-A0A291RHK6-F1
#
_entry.id   AF-A0A291RHK6-F1
#
_cell.length_a   1.000
_cell.length_b   1.000
_cell.length_c   1.000
_cell.angle_alpha   90.00
_cell.angle_beta   90.00
_cell.angle_gamma   90.00
#
_symmetry.space_group_name_H-M   'P 1'
#
loop_
_entity.id
_entity.type
_entity.pdbx_description
1 polymer ?
#
loop_
_entity_poly.entity_id
_entity_poly.type
_entity_poly.pdbx_seq_one_letter_code
_entity_poly.pdbx_strand_id
1 'polypeptide(L)'
;MNDRDRLSLHRRRSHCVATGRIGAVAWLVGAAQFLIAQLVVGAGWTTRYSWATNNISDLGNVGCGNWDESRPRYVCSPLHAVMNVSFIAQGVLLLVGVLLTGAFWGRTAMSWAARVLLAVGAAGWVVVGLVPADVDENLHLLGALLIMGLGNIGLVCAGFLPRTTSFGRIRPVTRAFAAVAVLSAVMFFPGYGPLIGTGGMERLAAFAVTAWTVIAAITALGRMPVGTPS
;
A
#
# COMPACT_ATOMS: atom_id res chain seq x y z
N MET A 1 -41.58 -9.62 9.41
CA MET A 1 -40.26 -9.33 10.01
C MET A 1 -40.50 -8.72 11.39
N ASN A 2 -40.02 -9.37 12.45
CA ASN A 2 -40.30 -8.97 13.84
C ASN A 2 -39.32 -7.87 14.28
N ASP A 3 -39.64 -7.16 15.37
CA ASP A 3 -38.88 -6.02 15.89
C ASP A 3 -37.44 -6.41 16.30
N ARG A 4 -37.27 -7.64 16.80
CA ARG A 4 -35.95 -8.25 17.07
C ARG A 4 -35.09 -8.36 15.81
N ASP A 5 -35.68 -8.68 14.67
CA ASP A 5 -34.96 -8.80 13.39
C ASP A 5 -34.48 -7.42 12.92
N ARG A 6 -35.34 -6.39 13.05
CA ARG A 6 -34.99 -5.00 12.71
C ARG A 6 -33.85 -4.47 13.57
N LEU A 7 -33.90 -4.69 14.89
CA LEU A 7 -32.84 -4.31 15.83
C LEU A 7 -31.51 -5.02 15.51
N SER A 8 -31.56 -6.31 15.15
CA SER A 8 -30.36 -7.06 14.78
C SER A 8 -29.72 -6.55 13.49
N LEU A 9 -30.54 -6.20 12.49
CA LEU A 9 -30.09 -5.64 11.20
C LEU A 9 -29.50 -4.24 11.38
N HIS A 10 -30.15 -3.39 12.19
CA HIS A 10 -29.63 -2.07 12.48
C HIS A 10 -28.28 -2.15 13.18
N ARG A 11 -28.14 -3.01 14.20
CA ARG A 11 -26.88 -3.22 14.91
C ARG A 11 -25.78 -3.69 13.96
N ARG A 12 -26.04 -4.69 13.12
CA ARG A 12 -25.06 -5.18 12.13
C ARG A 12 -24.62 -4.08 11.17
N ARG A 13 -25.54 -3.25 10.67
CA ARG A 13 -25.21 -2.10 9.81
C ARG A 13 -24.34 -1.07 10.52
N SER A 14 -24.69 -0.67 11.75
CA SER A 14 -23.92 0.30 12.53
C SER A 14 -22.50 -0.20 12.81
N HIS A 15 -22.34 -1.48 13.16
CA HIS A 15 -21.02 -2.09 13.33
C HIS A 15 -20.19 -2.09 12.04
N CYS A 16 -20.77 -2.47 10.89
CA CYS A 16 -20.05 -2.45 9.61
C CYS A 16 -19.62 -1.02 9.20
N VAL A 17 -20.43 -0.01 9.51
CA VAL A 17 -20.09 1.40 9.28
C VAL A 17 -18.94 1.84 10.17
N ALA A 18 -18.99 1.52 11.47
CA ALA A 18 -17.94 1.85 12.42
C ALA A 18 -16.59 1.19 12.06
N THR A 19 -16.58 -0.13 11.82
CA THR A 19 -15.35 -0.84 11.40
C THR A 19 -14.85 -0.31 10.06
N GLY A 20 -15.75 -0.07 9.12
CA GLY A 20 -15.44 0.51 7.83
C GLY A 20 -14.73 1.86 7.92
N ARG A 21 -15.17 2.72 8.84
CA ARG A 21 -14.57 4.03 9.09
C ARG A 21 -13.15 3.90 9.61
N ILE A 22 -12.92 3.02 10.59
CA ILE A 22 -11.58 2.75 11.12
C ILE A 22 -10.65 2.26 10.00
N GLY A 23 -11.12 1.30 9.19
CA GLY A 23 -10.33 0.78 8.07
C GLY A 23 -9.99 1.84 7.02
N ALA A 24 -10.93 2.72 6.68
CA ALA A 24 -10.69 3.82 5.75
C ALA A 24 -9.70 4.85 6.31
N VAL A 25 -9.82 5.21 7.60
CA VAL A 25 -8.88 6.12 8.28
C VAL A 25 -7.49 5.50 8.34
N ALA A 26 -7.36 4.20 8.64
CA ALA A 26 -6.08 3.51 8.65
C ALA A 26 -5.36 3.62 7.29
N TRP A 27 -6.08 3.45 6.18
CA TRP A 27 -5.52 3.65 4.83
C TRP A 27 -5.08 5.09 4.56
N LEU A 28 -5.87 6.09 4.96
CA LEU A 28 -5.49 7.50 4.81
C LEU A 28 -4.24 7.84 5.63
N VAL A 29 -4.18 7.39 6.88
CA VAL A 29 -3.03 7.58 7.76
C VAL A 29 -1.80 6.86 7.20
N GLY A 30 -1.97 5.62 6.71
CA GLY A 30 -0.89 4.85 6.08
C GLY A 30 -0.29 5.59 4.90
N ALA A 31 -1.13 6.04 3.96
CA ALA A 31 -0.67 6.80 2.81
C ALA A 31 0.04 8.10 3.19
N ALA A 32 -0.52 8.87 4.14
CA ALA A 32 0.06 10.12 4.58
C ALA A 32 1.41 9.92 5.30
N GLN A 33 1.46 9.03 6.29
CA GLN A 33 2.67 8.79 7.07
C GLN A 33 3.80 8.25 6.18
N PHE A 34 3.47 7.39 5.22
CA PHE A 34 4.46 6.80 4.34
C PHE A 34 5.10 7.82 3.38
N LEU A 35 4.30 8.75 2.86
CA LEU A 35 4.80 9.84 2.05
C LEU A 35 5.64 10.82 2.89
N ILE A 36 5.15 11.20 4.07
CA ILE A 36 5.85 12.12 4.98
C ILE A 36 7.19 11.54 5.40
N ALA A 37 7.25 10.26 5.79
CA ALA A 37 8.49 9.60 6.18
C ALA A 37 9.53 9.64 5.07
N GLN A 38 9.17 9.34 3.83
CA GLN A 38 10.12 9.41 2.71
C GLN A 38 10.63 10.83 2.44
N LEU A 39 9.76 11.83 2.54
CA LEU A 39 10.16 13.24 2.40
C LEU A 39 11.14 13.64 3.51
N VAL A 40 10.85 13.28 4.76
CA VAL A 40 11.69 13.59 5.93
C VAL A 40 13.04 12.86 5.84
N VAL A 41 13.03 11.56 5.57
CA VAL A 41 14.26 10.74 5.50
C VAL A 41 15.11 11.17 4.31
N GLY A 42 14.50 11.42 3.15
CA GLY A 42 15.20 11.92 1.96
C GLY A 42 15.77 13.32 2.16
N ALA A 43 15.08 14.21 2.88
CA ALA A 43 15.59 15.54 3.24
C ALA A 43 16.74 15.47 4.27
N GLY A 44 16.80 14.39 5.05
CA GLY A 44 17.87 14.13 6.01
C GLY A 44 19.18 13.61 5.39
N TRP A 45 19.19 13.28 4.09
CA TRP A 45 20.42 12.82 3.43
C TRP A 45 21.48 13.92 3.37
N THR A 46 22.69 13.59 3.79
CA THR A 46 23.86 14.48 3.72
C THR A 46 24.63 14.34 2.41
N THR A 47 24.33 13.30 1.63
CA THR A 47 24.83 13.08 0.28
C THR A 47 23.74 13.32 -0.75
N ARG A 48 24.07 13.27 -2.05
CA ARG A 48 23.11 13.54 -3.12
C ARG A 48 22.00 12.48 -3.15
N TYR A 49 20.81 12.85 -2.69
CA TYR A 49 19.58 12.07 -2.86
C TYR A 49 18.86 12.42 -4.17
N SER A 50 18.31 11.40 -4.83
CA SER A 50 17.55 11.56 -6.07
C SER A 50 16.36 10.60 -6.08
N TRP A 51 15.16 11.15 -6.20
CA TRP A 51 13.92 10.37 -6.33
C TRP A 51 13.89 9.49 -7.58
N ALA A 52 14.67 9.85 -8.62
CA ALA A 52 14.72 9.10 -9.86
C ALA A 52 15.65 7.89 -9.78
N THR A 53 16.78 8.02 -9.08
CA THR A 53 17.86 7.01 -9.11
C THR A 53 18.01 6.25 -7.81
N ASN A 54 17.66 6.84 -6.67
CA ASN A 54 17.68 6.15 -5.39
C ASN A 54 16.38 5.38 -5.19
N ASN A 55 16.54 4.12 -4.79
CA ASN A 55 15.42 3.25 -4.49
C ASN A 55 14.71 3.72 -3.21
N ILE A 56 13.46 3.31 -3.03
CA ILE A 56 12.75 3.47 -1.76
C ILE A 56 13.47 2.67 -0.68
N SER A 57 13.95 1.46 -1.01
CA SER A 57 14.72 0.63 -0.08
C SER A 57 16.01 1.30 0.42
N ASP A 58 16.66 2.15 -0.38
CA ASP A 58 17.85 2.90 0.03
C ASP A 58 17.59 3.78 1.27
N LEU A 59 16.37 4.27 1.44
CA LEU A 59 15.98 5.06 2.61
C LEU A 59 16.00 4.23 3.89
N GLY A 60 15.89 2.91 3.79
CA GLY A 60 15.90 1.97 4.92
C GLY A 60 17.28 1.38 5.26
N ASN A 61 18.30 1.60 4.42
CA ASN A 61 19.63 1.04 4.64
C ASN A 61 20.26 1.56 5.94
N VAL A 62 20.80 0.63 6.73
CA VAL A 62 21.37 0.89 8.06
C VAL A 62 22.83 1.35 7.96
N GLY A 63 23.58 0.79 7.02
CA GLY A 63 24.96 1.13 6.72
C GLY A 63 25.09 2.17 5.61
N CYS A 64 26.27 2.80 5.57
CA CYS A 64 26.67 3.69 4.48
C CYS A 64 27.66 2.99 3.55
N GLY A 65 27.42 3.01 2.25
CA GLY A 65 28.24 2.27 1.30
C GLY A 65 27.79 2.41 -0.15
N ASN A 66 28.57 1.85 -1.07
CA ASN A 66 28.17 1.69 -2.46
C ASN A 66 27.32 0.43 -2.59
N TRP A 67 26.13 0.58 -3.16
CA TRP A 67 25.18 -0.51 -3.37
C TRP A 67 24.91 -0.70 -4.84
N ASP A 68 24.45 -1.91 -5.17
CA ASP A 68 24.05 -2.36 -6.50
C ASP A 68 25.20 -2.42 -7.50
N GLU A 69 25.73 -3.61 -7.73
CA GLU A 69 26.86 -3.82 -8.63
C GLU A 69 26.56 -3.40 -10.08
N SER A 70 25.30 -3.53 -10.51
CA SER A 70 24.87 -3.21 -11.87
C SER A 70 24.70 -1.71 -12.11
N ARG A 71 24.39 -0.95 -11.05
CA ARG A 71 24.23 0.52 -11.06
C ARG A 71 24.77 1.11 -9.75
N PRO A 72 26.11 1.17 -9.58
CA PRO A 72 26.72 1.59 -8.33
C PRO A 72 26.22 2.96 -7.87
N ARG A 73 25.65 3.02 -6.67
CA ARG A 73 25.24 4.27 -6.03
C ARG A 73 25.61 4.28 -4.56
N TYR A 74 26.13 5.41 -4.10
CA TYR A 74 26.40 5.60 -2.68
C TYR A 74 25.09 5.87 -1.93
N VAL A 75 24.78 5.07 -0.92
CA VAL A 75 23.61 5.23 -0.03
C VAL A 75 24.11 5.40 1.39
N CYS A 76 23.54 6.38 2.08
CA CYS A 76 23.76 6.62 3.51
C CYS A 76 22.50 7.29 4.06
N SER A 77 21.66 6.52 4.77
CA SER A 77 20.35 6.99 5.25
C SER A 77 20.39 7.24 6.77
N PRO A 78 20.68 8.47 7.24
CA PRO A 78 20.84 8.74 8.67
C PRO A 78 19.55 8.57 9.47
N LEU A 79 18.38 8.68 8.81
CA LEU A 79 17.07 8.49 9.41
C LEU A 79 16.43 7.15 9.01
N HIS A 80 17.24 6.13 8.69
CA HIS A 80 16.75 4.81 8.26
C HIS A 80 15.75 4.18 9.23
N ALA A 81 15.91 4.39 10.54
CA ALA A 81 14.96 3.91 11.55
C ALA A 81 13.54 4.46 11.33
N VAL A 82 13.41 5.74 10.97
CA VAL A 82 12.12 6.38 10.65
C VAL A 82 11.50 5.72 9.42
N MET A 83 12.31 5.45 8.40
CA MET A 83 11.83 4.79 7.18
C MET A 83 11.36 3.36 7.45
N ASN A 84 12.15 2.58 8.19
CA ASN A 84 11.87 1.18 8.49
C ASN A 84 10.63 1.02 9.37
N VAL A 85 10.45 1.91 10.37
CA VAL A 85 9.21 1.99 11.14
C VAL A 85 8.03 2.39 10.25
N SER A 86 8.24 3.30 9.29
CA SER A 86 7.21 3.71 8.34
C SER A 86 6.77 2.58 7.41
N PHE A 87 7.70 1.72 6.96
CA PHE A 87 7.38 0.49 6.21
C PHE A 87 6.51 -0.47 7.03
N ILE A 88 6.89 -0.73 8.29
CA ILE A 88 6.12 -1.61 9.19
C ILE A 88 4.72 -1.02 9.43
N ALA A 89 4.64 0.28 9.75
CA ALA A 89 3.38 0.97 9.95
C ALA A 89 2.50 0.92 8.70
N GLN A 90 3.08 1.08 7.51
CA GLN A 90 2.36 0.98 6.24
C GLN A 90 1.75 -0.41 6.04
N GLY A 91 2.52 -1.47 6.32
CA GLY A 91 2.01 -2.84 6.26
C GLY A 91 0.86 -3.08 7.23
N VAL A 92 1.03 -2.70 8.50
CA VAL A 92 -0.01 -2.86 9.54
C VAL A 92 -1.28 -2.10 9.16
N LEU A 93 -1.17 -0.84 8.76
CA LEU A 93 -2.31 0.01 8.41
C LEU A 93 -3.02 -0.48 7.13
N LEU A 94 -2.28 -0.97 6.14
CA LEU A 94 -2.85 -1.61 4.96
C LEU A 94 -3.68 -2.85 5.35
N LEU A 95 -3.12 -3.73 6.19
CA LEU A 95 -3.80 -4.94 6.67
C LEU A 95 -5.07 -4.59 7.46
N VAL A 96 -4.98 -3.65 8.40
CA VAL A 96 -6.13 -3.15 9.17
C VAL A 96 -7.24 -2.67 8.25
N GLY A 97 -6.92 -1.86 7.24
CA GLY A 97 -7.92 -1.41 6.29
C GLY A 97 -8.52 -2.54 5.45
N VAL A 98 -7.74 -3.50 4.97
CA VAL A 98 -8.24 -4.69 4.22
C VAL A 98 -9.22 -5.53 5.06
N LEU A 99 -8.91 -5.71 6.35
CA LEU A 99 -9.75 -6.48 7.27
C LEU A 99 -11.05 -5.73 7.60
N LEU A 100 -10.93 -4.45 7.96
CA LEU A 100 -12.06 -3.67 8.49
C LEU A 100 -12.97 -3.06 7.42
N THR A 101 -12.51 -2.95 6.17
CA THR A 101 -13.34 -2.53 5.03
C THR A 101 -14.09 -3.67 4.34
N GLY A 102 -14.17 -4.87 4.94
CA GLY A 102 -14.77 -6.06 4.32
C GLY A 102 -16.15 -5.86 3.68
N ALA A 103 -17.00 -5.01 4.26
CA ALA A 103 -18.34 -4.70 3.75
C ALA A 103 -18.36 -4.01 2.36
N PHE A 104 -17.24 -3.41 1.92
CA PHE A 104 -17.16 -2.62 0.68
C PHE A 104 -16.71 -3.42 -0.55
N TRP A 105 -16.18 -4.63 -0.36
CA TRP A 105 -15.58 -5.47 -1.42
C TRP A 105 -16.58 -6.33 -2.20
N GLY A 106 -17.67 -6.75 -1.54
CA GLY A 106 -18.54 -7.82 -2.04
C GLY A 106 -18.09 -9.22 -1.58
N ARG A 107 -18.73 -10.26 -2.13
CA ARG A 107 -18.53 -11.67 -1.71
C ARG A 107 -18.10 -12.59 -2.86
N THR A 108 -17.47 -12.05 -3.90
CA THR A 108 -17.02 -12.83 -5.07
C THR A 108 -15.64 -13.45 -4.85
N ALA A 109 -15.26 -14.43 -5.68
CA ALA A 109 -13.89 -14.97 -5.69
C ALA A 109 -12.83 -13.87 -5.89
N MET A 110 -13.09 -12.89 -6.77
CA MET A 110 -12.19 -11.73 -6.93
C MET A 110 -12.13 -10.83 -5.71
N SER A 111 -13.22 -10.72 -4.95
CA SER A 111 -13.22 -9.97 -3.67
C SER A 111 -12.28 -10.65 -2.67
N TRP A 112 -12.33 -11.98 -2.58
CA TRP A 112 -11.45 -12.75 -1.72
C TRP A 112 -9.99 -12.69 -2.18
N ALA A 113 -9.73 -12.95 -3.46
CA ALA A 113 -8.40 -12.90 -4.04
C ALA A 113 -7.73 -11.53 -3.82
N ALA A 114 -8.45 -10.43 -4.10
CA ALA A 114 -7.93 -9.08 -3.89
C ALA A 114 -7.53 -8.85 -2.42
N ARG A 115 -8.39 -9.23 -1.47
CA ARG A 115 -8.13 -9.03 -0.03
C ARG A 115 -6.96 -9.87 0.47
N VAL A 116 -6.89 -11.14 0.07
CA VAL A 116 -5.80 -12.04 0.47
C VAL A 116 -4.47 -11.54 -0.08
N LEU A 117 -4.41 -11.20 -1.37
CA LEU A 117 -3.19 -10.73 -2.01
C LEU A 117 -2.72 -9.37 -1.47
N LEU A 118 -3.64 -8.46 -1.16
CA LEU A 118 -3.29 -7.20 -0.50
C LEU A 118 -2.82 -7.40 0.95
N ALA A 119 -3.39 -8.38 1.68
CA ALA A 119 -2.90 -8.76 3.00
C ALA A 119 -1.49 -9.38 2.93
N VAL A 120 -1.19 -10.15 1.88
CA VAL A 120 0.16 -10.66 1.62
C VAL A 120 1.12 -9.51 1.29
N GLY A 121 0.70 -8.54 0.47
CA GLY A 121 1.49 -7.32 0.22
C GLY A 121 1.73 -6.50 1.49
N ALA A 122 0.74 -6.45 2.40
CA ALA A 122 0.89 -5.84 3.72
C ALA A 122 1.96 -6.55 4.58
N ALA A 123 2.02 -7.88 4.54
CA ALA A 123 3.09 -8.63 5.19
C ALA A 123 4.46 -8.31 4.56
N GLY A 124 4.52 -8.16 3.23
CA GLY A 124 5.74 -7.72 2.54
C GLY A 124 6.28 -6.39 3.05
N TRP A 125 5.41 -5.39 3.29
CA TRP A 125 5.80 -4.11 3.90
C TRP A 125 6.43 -4.27 5.28
N VAL A 126 5.90 -5.18 6.10
CA VAL A 126 6.49 -5.48 7.42
C VAL A 126 7.85 -6.14 7.26
N VAL A 127 8.00 -7.09 6.33
CA VAL A 127 9.27 -7.78 6.05
C VAL A 127 10.35 -6.78 5.65
N VAL A 128 10.09 -5.91 4.66
CA VAL A 128 11.11 -4.93 4.19
C VAL A 128 11.50 -3.90 5.26
N GLY A 129 10.60 -3.58 6.20
CA GLY A 129 10.90 -2.70 7.32
C GLY A 129 11.67 -3.37 8.45
N LEU A 130 11.47 -4.68 8.67
CA LEU A 130 12.25 -5.46 9.65
C LEU A 130 13.61 -5.89 9.11
N VAL A 131 13.71 -6.05 7.78
CA VAL A 131 14.89 -6.58 7.11
C VAL A 131 15.30 -5.61 5.99
N PRO A 132 16.11 -4.58 6.32
CA PRO A 132 16.67 -3.65 5.35
C PRO A 132 17.50 -4.36 4.28
N ALA A 133 17.56 -3.76 3.09
CA ALA A 133 18.18 -4.38 1.92
C ALA A 133 19.68 -4.64 2.09
N ASP A 134 20.37 -3.81 2.88
CA ASP A 134 21.79 -3.96 3.20
C ASP A 134 22.09 -5.00 4.29
N VAL A 135 21.06 -5.47 5.01
CA VAL A 135 21.20 -6.49 6.07
C VAL A 135 20.99 -7.89 5.51
N ASP A 136 19.91 -8.09 4.73
CA ASP A 136 19.64 -9.33 4.01
C ASP A 136 18.85 -9.03 2.75
N GLU A 137 19.57 -8.94 1.62
CA GLU A 137 19.00 -8.59 0.32
C GLU A 137 17.95 -9.60 -0.15
N ASN A 138 18.15 -10.90 0.12
CA ASN A 138 17.25 -11.95 -0.36
C ASN A 138 15.88 -11.87 0.34
N LEU A 139 15.90 -11.69 1.66
CA LEU A 139 14.68 -11.58 2.43
C LEU A 139 13.98 -10.23 2.18
N HIS A 140 14.76 -9.16 1.97
CA HIS A 140 14.21 -7.88 1.52
C HIS A 140 13.54 -8.00 0.14
N LEU A 141 14.20 -8.66 -0.82
CA LEU A 141 13.67 -8.91 -2.15
C LEU A 141 12.39 -9.74 -2.10
N LEU A 142 12.32 -10.76 -1.23
CA LEU A 142 11.08 -11.50 -0.99
C LEU A 142 9.97 -10.54 -0.55
N GLY A 143 10.22 -9.69 0.44
CA GLY A 143 9.28 -8.65 0.88
C GLY A 143 8.83 -7.74 -0.27
N ALA A 144 9.77 -7.28 -1.11
CA ALA A 144 9.49 -6.47 -2.29
C ALA A 144 8.61 -7.21 -3.31
N LEU A 145 8.82 -8.50 -3.55
CA LEU A 145 7.98 -9.34 -4.42
C LEU A 145 6.57 -9.55 -3.85
N LEU A 146 6.43 -9.65 -2.53
CA LEU A 146 5.10 -9.70 -1.90
C LEU A 146 4.35 -8.37 -2.09
N ILE A 147 5.03 -7.22 -1.93
CA ILE A 147 4.44 -5.89 -2.11
C ILE A 147 4.08 -5.65 -3.58
N MET A 148 5.08 -5.68 -4.47
CA MET A 148 4.98 -5.21 -5.85
C MET A 148 4.60 -6.30 -6.86
N GLY A 149 4.74 -7.58 -6.48
CA GLY A 149 4.19 -8.70 -7.25
C GLY A 149 2.78 -9.02 -6.78
N LEU A 150 2.66 -9.71 -5.64
CA LEU A 150 1.38 -10.23 -5.16
C LEU A 150 0.40 -9.12 -4.77
N GLY A 151 0.83 -8.08 -4.06
CA GLY A 151 -0.02 -6.94 -3.70
C GLY A 151 -0.60 -6.23 -4.92
N ASN A 152 0.21 -6.04 -5.97
CA ASN A 152 -0.25 -5.45 -7.23
C ASN A 152 -1.21 -6.36 -8.00
N ILE A 153 -1.02 -7.68 -7.97
CA ILE A 153 -2.02 -8.64 -8.49
C ILE A 153 -3.33 -8.54 -7.68
N GLY A 154 -3.24 -8.32 -6.36
CA GLY A 154 -4.41 -8.03 -5.52
C GLY A 154 -5.19 -6.81 -5.99
N LEU A 155 -4.48 -5.75 -6.40
CA LEU A 155 -5.09 -4.56 -6.99
C LEU A 155 -5.71 -4.83 -8.38
N VAL A 156 -5.08 -5.69 -9.20
CA VAL A 156 -5.68 -6.18 -10.46
C VAL A 156 -7.01 -6.86 -10.16
N CYS A 157 -7.07 -7.80 -9.21
CA CYS A 157 -8.31 -8.45 -8.79
C CYS A 157 -9.37 -7.45 -8.31
N ALA A 158 -8.97 -6.39 -7.58
CA ALA A 158 -9.87 -5.31 -7.17
C ALA A 158 -10.47 -4.55 -8.37
N GLY A 159 -9.74 -4.47 -9.49
CA GLY A 159 -10.22 -3.90 -10.76
C GLY A 159 -11.36 -4.68 -11.43
N PHE A 160 -11.66 -5.90 -10.96
CA PHE A 160 -12.73 -6.77 -11.48
C PHE A 160 -13.88 -6.97 -10.50
N LEU A 161 -13.95 -6.18 -9.43
CA LEU A 161 -15.08 -6.23 -8.50
C LEU A 161 -16.40 -5.83 -9.21
N PRO A 162 -17.54 -6.45 -8.85
CA PRO A 162 -18.84 -6.10 -9.43
C PRO A 162 -19.22 -4.65 -9.15
N ARG A 163 -19.81 -3.95 -10.13
CA ARG A 163 -20.27 -2.54 -9.99
C ARG A 163 -21.31 -2.32 -8.88
N THR A 164 -21.96 -3.40 -8.43
CA THR A 164 -22.90 -3.37 -7.30
C THR A 164 -22.21 -3.13 -5.96
N THR A 165 -20.91 -3.44 -5.85
CA THR A 165 -20.09 -3.22 -4.64
C THR A 165 -19.56 -1.78 -4.60
N SER A 166 -19.20 -1.29 -3.41
CA SER A 166 -18.67 0.07 -3.26
C SER A 166 -17.37 0.27 -4.03
N PHE A 167 -16.41 -0.67 -3.92
CA PHE A 167 -15.14 -0.59 -4.62
C PHE A 167 -15.23 -0.95 -6.12
N GLY A 168 -16.18 -1.80 -6.52
CA GLY A 168 -16.40 -2.08 -7.95
C GLY A 168 -16.94 -0.89 -8.75
N ARG A 169 -17.46 0.16 -8.10
CA ARG A 169 -17.85 1.41 -8.78
C ARG A 169 -16.63 2.23 -9.23
N ILE A 170 -15.51 2.15 -8.50
CA ILE A 170 -14.25 2.82 -8.86
C ILE A 170 -13.31 1.94 -9.69
N ARG A 171 -13.85 0.88 -10.32
CA ARG A 171 -13.06 -0.07 -11.10
C ARG A 171 -12.24 0.53 -12.26
N PRO A 172 -12.66 1.58 -12.99
CA PRO A 172 -11.81 2.16 -14.04
C PRO A 172 -10.53 2.76 -13.46
N VAL A 173 -10.67 3.52 -12.36
CA VAL A 173 -9.55 4.08 -11.60
C VAL A 173 -8.68 2.98 -11.04
N THR A 174 -9.29 1.95 -10.45
CA THR A 174 -8.56 0.80 -9.89
C THR A 174 -7.73 0.08 -10.96
N ARG A 175 -8.28 -0.11 -12.18
CA ARG A 175 -7.56 -0.70 -13.30
C ARG A 175 -6.40 0.16 -13.79
N ALA A 176 -6.57 1.49 -13.80
CA ALA A 176 -5.48 2.40 -14.16
C ALA A 176 -4.31 2.29 -13.16
N PHE A 177 -4.60 2.32 -11.85
CA PHE A 177 -3.56 2.09 -10.84
C PHE A 177 -2.95 0.69 -10.94
N ALA A 178 -3.76 -0.35 -11.15
CA ALA A 178 -3.26 -1.71 -11.34
C ALA A 178 -2.31 -1.84 -12.54
N ALA A 179 -2.64 -1.21 -13.67
CA ALA A 179 -1.81 -1.20 -14.86
C ALA A 179 -0.48 -0.47 -14.60
N VAL A 180 -0.52 0.71 -13.98
CA VAL A 180 0.70 1.45 -13.59
C VAL A 180 1.55 0.60 -12.65
N ALA A 181 0.96 -0.01 -11.62
CA ALA A 181 1.66 -0.82 -10.64
C ALA A 181 2.41 -2.00 -11.28
N VAL A 182 1.71 -2.77 -12.11
CA VAL A 182 2.26 -3.96 -12.77
C VAL A 182 3.33 -3.58 -13.79
N LEU A 183 3.07 -2.57 -14.63
CA LEU A 183 4.04 -2.14 -15.64
C LEU A 183 5.31 -1.60 -14.98
N SER A 184 5.18 -0.77 -13.94
CA SER A 184 6.33 -0.24 -13.22
C SER A 184 7.09 -1.33 -12.46
N ALA A 185 6.41 -2.33 -11.88
CA ALA A 185 7.07 -3.46 -11.24
C ALA A 185 7.88 -4.31 -12.25
N VAL A 186 7.28 -4.62 -13.41
CA VAL A 186 7.94 -5.37 -14.50
C VAL A 186 9.17 -4.62 -15.03
N MET A 187 9.14 -3.29 -15.06
CA MET A 187 10.28 -2.48 -15.45
C MET A 187 11.33 -2.37 -14.34
N PHE A 188 10.90 -2.24 -13.08
CA PHE A 188 11.79 -2.05 -11.94
C PHE A 188 12.70 -3.25 -11.66
N PHE A 189 12.16 -4.48 -11.60
CA PHE A 189 12.95 -5.66 -11.18
C PHE A 189 14.16 -5.93 -12.10
N PRO A 190 14.06 -5.81 -13.43
CA PRO A 190 15.22 -5.89 -14.32
C PRO A 190 16.14 -4.65 -14.30
N GLY A 191 15.79 -3.59 -13.56
CA GLY A 191 16.56 -2.35 -13.53
C GLY A 191 16.25 -1.37 -14.65
N TYR A 192 15.12 -1.51 -15.32
CA TYR A 192 14.73 -0.65 -16.43
C TYR A 192 13.93 0.55 -15.92
N GLY A 193 14.51 1.76 -16.02
CA GLY A 193 13.90 2.99 -15.52
C GLY A 193 13.85 4.11 -16.56
N PRO A 194 13.18 3.94 -17.71
CA PRO A 194 13.10 4.99 -18.71
C PRO A 194 12.38 6.22 -18.14
N LEU A 195 12.82 7.41 -18.54
CA LEU A 195 12.24 8.73 -18.20
C LEU A 195 12.42 9.17 -16.74
N ILE A 196 12.05 8.34 -15.77
CA ILE A 196 12.00 8.70 -14.33
C ILE A 196 12.99 7.89 -13.47
N GLY A 197 13.86 7.10 -14.08
CA GLY A 197 14.86 6.28 -13.40
C GLY A 197 14.27 5.08 -12.63
N THR A 198 15.16 4.21 -12.14
CA THR A 198 14.77 2.98 -11.43
C THR A 198 14.05 3.27 -10.11
N GLY A 199 14.49 4.27 -9.37
CA GLY A 199 13.83 4.74 -8.15
C GLY A 199 12.42 5.29 -8.44
N GLY A 200 12.24 5.97 -9.58
CA GLY A 200 10.91 6.39 -10.03
C GLY A 200 10.00 5.21 -10.33
N MET A 201 10.50 4.18 -11.02
CA MET A 201 9.73 2.96 -11.32
C MET A 201 9.35 2.18 -10.06
N GLU A 202 10.26 2.04 -9.10
CA GLU A 202 9.95 1.42 -7.81
C GLU A 202 8.83 2.17 -7.08
N ARG A 203 8.88 3.51 -7.08
CA ARG A 203 7.84 4.34 -6.44
C ARG A 203 6.50 4.15 -7.11
N LEU A 204 6.42 4.11 -8.44
CA LEU A 204 5.16 3.83 -9.12
C LEU A 204 4.65 2.41 -8.79
N ALA A 205 5.54 1.42 -8.77
CA ALA A 205 5.21 0.03 -8.45
C ALA A 205 4.70 -0.14 -7.02
N ALA A 206 5.29 0.56 -6.04
CA ALA A 206 4.92 0.48 -4.63
C ALA A 206 3.77 1.43 -4.25
N PHE A 207 3.72 2.64 -4.79
CA PHE A 207 2.73 3.66 -4.39
C PHE A 207 1.37 3.43 -5.04
N ALA A 208 1.27 2.69 -6.14
CA ALA A 208 -0.01 2.53 -6.82
C ALA A 208 -1.11 1.93 -5.92
N VAL A 209 -0.77 0.92 -5.11
CA VAL A 209 -1.69 0.38 -4.08
C VAL A 209 -2.01 1.44 -3.03
N THR A 210 -1.00 2.11 -2.48
CA THR A 210 -1.17 3.15 -1.46
C THR A 210 -2.05 4.30 -1.94
N ALA A 211 -1.81 4.83 -3.13
CA ALA A 211 -2.61 5.87 -3.76
C ALA A 211 -4.04 5.40 -4.03
N TRP A 212 -4.22 4.15 -4.50
CA TRP A 212 -5.55 3.57 -4.64
C TRP A 212 -6.29 3.48 -3.30
N THR A 213 -5.62 3.12 -2.20
CA THR A 213 -6.27 3.04 -0.88
C THR A 213 -6.84 4.37 -0.41
N VAL A 214 -6.25 5.51 -0.80
CA VAL A 214 -6.80 6.84 -0.53
C VAL A 214 -8.16 7.02 -1.21
N ILE A 215 -8.24 6.69 -2.51
CA ILE A 215 -9.49 6.79 -3.29
C ILE A 215 -10.54 5.82 -2.76
N ALA A 216 -10.13 4.60 -2.43
CA ALA A 216 -11.00 3.59 -1.84
C ALA A 216 -11.51 4.03 -0.44
N ALA A 217 -10.65 4.62 0.40
CA ALA A 217 -11.03 5.16 1.70
C ALA A 217 -12.04 6.30 1.58
N ILE A 218 -11.81 7.27 0.70
CA ILE A 218 -12.75 8.37 0.42
C ILE A 218 -14.09 7.82 -0.06
N THR A 219 -14.06 6.82 -0.96
CA THR A 219 -15.26 6.14 -1.46
C THR A 219 -16.02 5.42 -0.33
N ALA A 220 -15.31 4.77 0.59
CA ALA A 220 -15.93 4.10 1.74
C ALA A 220 -16.59 5.12 2.68
N LEU A 221 -15.88 6.21 3.04
CA LEU A 221 -16.36 7.26 3.92
C LEU A 221 -17.57 8.01 3.35
N GLY A 222 -17.54 8.36 2.05
CA GLY A 222 -18.65 9.04 1.38
C GLY A 222 -19.92 8.20 1.20
N ARG A 223 -19.88 6.91 1.53
CA ARG A 223 -21.04 5.99 1.49
C ARG A 223 -21.61 5.68 2.86
N MET A 224 -20.97 6.14 3.92
CA MET A 224 -21.47 6.01 5.28
C MET A 224 -22.50 7.13 5.53
N PRO A 225 -23.68 6.82 6.10
CA PRO A 225 -24.58 7.86 6.57
C PRO A 225 -23.83 8.78 7.54
N VAL A 226 -23.86 10.09 7.30
CA VAL A 226 -23.46 11.08 8.30
C VAL A 226 -24.51 10.98 9.40
N GLY A 227 -24.12 10.47 10.57
CA GLY A 227 -25.03 10.47 11.71
C GLY A 227 -25.42 11.90 12.01
N THR A 228 -26.70 12.24 11.84
CA THR A 228 -27.27 13.40 12.51
C THR A 228 -27.09 13.19 14.01
N PRO A 229 -26.46 14.11 14.75
CA PRO A 229 -26.44 14.01 16.20
C PRO A 229 -27.89 14.02 16.70
N SER A 230 -28.26 12.96 17.43
CA SER A 230 -29.50 12.86 18.20
C SER A 230 -29.39 13.65 19.49
#